data_AF-A0A9P3LME0-F1
#
_entry.id   AF-A0A9P3LME0-F1
#
_cell.length_a   1.000
_cell.length_b   1.000
_cell.length_c   1.000
_cell.angle_alpha   90.00
_cell.angle_beta   90.00
_cell.angle_gamma   90.00
#
_symmetry.space_group_name_H-M   'P 1'
#
loop_
_entity.id
_entity.type
_entity.pdbx_description
1 polymer ?
#
loop_
_entity_poly.entity_id
_entity_poly.type
_entity_poly.pdbx_seq_one_letter_code
_entity_poly.pdbx_strand_id
1 'polypeptide(L)'
;MNILQHDYPDDIHIFVLDNAPSYLKQGDNALSVQHLSKAPTLPRNPWFGVPVPDKTEDGKLQYNPDGTVLKKKAALVGAKLLDGTPQSLYFKPGHPREGIFKGMVQILMERGIDVSHLKAECPTGFPKRQDSLMEQHCENRGFKVIYLPRFHCELNPIEQCWGYAKRVYREYPRSKTYPDLEQNVLRALESIPLEIIRK
;
A
#
# COMPACT_ATOMS: atom_id res chain seq x y z
N MET A 1 13.69 0.44 21.18
CA MET A 1 13.29 1.49 22.14
C MET A 1 14.29 1.72 23.28
N ASN A 2 15.56 1.34 23.12
CA ASN A 2 16.54 1.45 24.21
C ASN A 2 16.90 2.92 24.53
N ILE A 3 16.87 3.79 23.51
CA ILE A 3 17.11 5.24 23.64
C ILE A 3 16.11 5.86 24.61
N LEU A 4 14.81 5.56 24.46
CA LEU A 4 13.77 6.10 25.34
C LEU A 4 13.93 5.65 26.79
N GLN A 5 14.28 4.38 27.00
CA GLN A 5 14.50 3.83 28.35
C GLN A 5 15.77 4.38 29.01
N HIS A 6 16.78 4.74 28.22
CA HIS A 6 18.05 5.28 28.72
C HIS A 6 17.97 6.79 28.98
N ASP A 7 17.45 7.56 28.02
CA ASP A 7 17.48 9.02 28.05
C ASP A 7 16.28 9.63 28.79
N TYR A 8 15.16 8.90 28.85
CA TYR A 8 13.90 9.38 29.42
C TYR A 8 13.19 8.28 30.25
N PRO A 9 13.86 7.69 31.25
CA PRO A 9 13.35 6.52 31.98
C PRO A 9 12.05 6.79 32.75
N ASP A 10 11.83 8.02 33.18
CA ASP A 10 10.70 8.41 34.04
C ASP A 10 9.48 8.92 33.24
N ASP A 11 9.60 9.05 31.92
CA ASP A 11 8.55 9.55 31.05
C ASP A 11 7.62 8.43 30.54
N ILE A 12 6.35 8.78 30.32
CA ILE A 12 5.40 7.89 29.64
C ILE A 12 5.62 8.01 28.14
N HIS A 13 6.05 6.90 27.52
CA HIS A 13 6.34 6.84 26.10
C HIS A 13 5.16 6.32 25.28
N ILE A 14 4.74 7.12 24.29
CA ILE A 14 3.69 6.74 23.34
C ILE A 14 4.24 6.88 21.92
N PHE A 15 4.14 5.80 21.14
CA PHE A 15 4.44 5.84 19.72
C PHE A 15 3.21 6.24 18.93
N VAL A 16 3.27 7.39 18.27
CA VAL A 16 2.23 7.84 17.34
C VAL A 16 2.64 7.47 15.94
N LEU A 17 1.82 6.68 15.26
CA LEU A 17 2.03 6.27 13.89
C LEU A 17 1.05 6.98 12.98
N ASP A 18 1.61 7.68 11.99
CA ASP A 18 0.82 8.25 10.92
C ASP A 18 0.23 7.11 10.08
N ASN A 19 -1.09 7.10 9.98
CA ASN A 19 -1.84 6.16 9.15
C ASN A 19 -2.01 6.74 7.74
N ALA A 20 -0.94 7.35 7.22
CA ALA A 20 -0.87 7.87 5.88
C ALA A 20 -0.93 6.70 4.89
N PRO A 21 -1.92 6.66 3.99
CA PRO A 21 -1.96 5.64 2.97
C PRO A 21 -0.80 5.81 2.01
N SER A 22 0.18 4.92 2.09
CA SER A 22 1.29 4.82 1.12
C SER A 22 0.85 4.17 -0.19
N TYR A 23 -0.37 4.43 -0.67
CA TYR A 23 -0.87 3.80 -1.89
C TYR A 23 -0.54 4.68 -3.09
N LEU A 24 0.52 4.29 -3.81
CA LEU A 24 0.55 4.56 -5.24
C LEU A 24 -0.70 3.92 -5.86
N LYS A 25 -1.38 4.65 -6.75
CA LYS A 25 -2.48 4.09 -7.54
C LYS A 25 -1.96 2.80 -8.20
N GLN A 26 -2.54 1.66 -7.84
CA GLN A 26 -2.22 0.42 -8.53
C GLN A 26 -2.61 0.55 -10.00
N GLY A 27 -1.90 -0.17 -10.88
CA GLY A 27 -2.26 -0.19 -12.31
C GLY A 27 -3.74 -0.57 -12.50
N ASP A 28 -4.39 -0.05 -13.54
CA ASP A 28 -5.83 -0.23 -13.74
C ASP A 28 -6.25 -1.72 -13.83
N ASN A 29 -5.31 -2.61 -14.16
CA ASN A 29 -5.45 -4.07 -14.23
C ASN A 29 -4.69 -4.83 -13.14
N ALA A 30 -4.36 -4.16 -12.03
CA ALA A 30 -3.77 -4.80 -10.87
C ALA A 30 -4.74 -5.78 -10.19
N LEU A 31 -4.17 -6.78 -9.54
CA LEU A 31 -4.91 -7.84 -8.88
C LEU A 31 -5.55 -7.34 -7.57
N SER A 32 -6.87 -7.48 -7.45
CA SER A 32 -7.64 -7.20 -6.24
C SER A 32 -8.29 -8.48 -5.71
N VAL A 33 -7.83 -8.96 -4.56
CA VAL A 33 -8.25 -10.24 -3.97
C VAL A 33 -9.77 -10.27 -3.70
N GLN A 34 -10.37 -9.13 -3.35
CA GLN A 34 -11.81 -9.02 -3.06
C GLN A 34 -12.71 -9.42 -4.23
N HIS A 35 -12.21 -9.34 -5.46
CA HIS A 35 -13.02 -9.60 -6.64
C HIS A 35 -12.68 -10.94 -7.31
N LEU A 36 -11.70 -11.69 -6.79
CA LEU A 36 -11.24 -12.95 -7.39
C LEU A 36 -12.20 -14.11 -7.13
N SER A 37 -12.40 -14.93 -8.16
CA SER A 37 -13.13 -16.19 -8.03
C SER A 37 -12.27 -17.27 -7.35
N LYS A 38 -12.88 -18.07 -6.47
CA LYS A 38 -12.20 -19.20 -5.79
C LYS A 38 -11.78 -20.27 -6.79
N ALA A 39 -12.73 -20.69 -7.63
CA ALA A 39 -12.56 -21.69 -8.66
C ALA A 39 -12.34 -21.02 -10.03
N PRO A 40 -11.73 -21.72 -11.00
CA PRO A 40 -11.58 -21.18 -12.33
C PRO A 40 -12.94 -20.89 -12.97
N THR A 41 -13.01 -19.81 -13.76
CA THR A 41 -14.25 -19.36 -14.39
C THR A 41 -14.85 -20.44 -15.29
N LEU A 42 -16.19 -20.43 -15.39
CA LEU A 42 -16.92 -21.41 -16.19
C LEU A 42 -16.56 -21.26 -17.67
N PRO A 43 -16.40 -22.34 -18.44
CA PRO A 43 -16.10 -22.24 -19.88
C PRO A 43 -17.14 -21.45 -20.68
N ARG A 44 -18.41 -21.43 -20.24
CA ARG A 44 -19.49 -20.62 -20.83
C ARG A 44 -19.38 -19.11 -20.56
N ASN A 45 -18.60 -18.72 -19.54
CA ASN A 45 -18.27 -17.34 -19.23
C ASN A 45 -16.80 -17.29 -18.75
N PRO A 46 -15.85 -17.59 -19.66
CA PRO A 46 -14.47 -17.88 -19.29
C PRO A 46 -13.71 -16.63 -18.83
N TRP A 47 -14.25 -15.45 -19.16
CA TRP A 47 -13.55 -14.19 -19.06
C TRP A 47 -13.70 -13.56 -17.67
N PHE A 48 -12.54 -13.32 -17.06
CA PHE A 48 -12.38 -12.66 -15.78
C PHE A 48 -11.37 -11.52 -15.99
N GLY A 49 -11.69 -10.28 -15.61
CA GLY A 49 -10.83 -9.13 -15.92
C GLY A 49 -11.47 -7.80 -15.54
N VAL A 50 -10.74 -6.72 -15.78
CA VAL A 50 -11.18 -5.35 -15.45
C VAL A 50 -11.66 -4.59 -16.68
N PRO A 51 -12.73 -3.80 -16.58
CA PRO A 51 -13.13 -2.91 -17.67
C PRO A 51 -12.18 -1.71 -17.72
N VAL A 52 -11.40 -1.59 -18.78
CA VAL A 52 -10.49 -0.47 -19.04
C VAL A 52 -11.02 0.39 -20.19
N PRO A 53 -10.73 1.70 -20.23
CA PRO A 53 -11.09 2.54 -21.36
C PRO A 53 -10.56 1.97 -22.67
N ASP A 54 -11.42 1.84 -23.67
CA ASP A 54 -10.99 1.44 -24.99
C ASP A 54 -10.39 2.64 -25.72
N LYS A 55 -9.13 2.45 -26.13
CA LYS A 55 -8.31 3.46 -26.79
C LYS A 55 -7.99 2.99 -28.19
N THR A 56 -8.04 3.90 -29.16
CA THR A 56 -7.55 3.65 -30.52
C THR A 56 -6.04 3.43 -30.50
N GLU A 57 -5.47 2.98 -31.62
CA GLU A 57 -4.01 2.84 -31.78
C GLU A 57 -3.26 4.15 -31.47
N ASP A 58 -3.87 5.30 -31.76
CA ASP A 58 -3.34 6.64 -31.44
C ASP A 58 -3.54 7.06 -29.96
N GLY A 59 -4.10 6.21 -29.11
CA GLY A 59 -4.31 6.46 -27.69
C GLY A 59 -5.53 7.31 -27.32
N LYS A 60 -6.39 7.65 -28.29
CA LYS A 60 -7.62 8.44 -28.04
C LYS A 60 -8.75 7.57 -27.50
N LEU A 61 -9.54 8.11 -26.57
CA LEU A 61 -10.69 7.43 -25.99
C LEU A 61 -11.81 7.26 -27.02
N GLN A 62 -12.40 6.07 -27.05
CA GLN A 62 -13.62 5.79 -27.80
C GLN A 62 -14.85 6.00 -26.91
N TYR A 63 -15.97 6.41 -27.51
CA TYR A 63 -17.21 6.73 -26.81
C TYR A 63 -18.39 5.98 -27.42
N ASN A 64 -19.33 5.58 -26.57
CA ASN A 64 -20.63 5.07 -26.94
C ASN A 64 -21.53 6.20 -27.50
N PRO A 65 -22.62 5.88 -28.21
CA PRO A 65 -23.57 6.87 -28.73
C PRO A 65 -24.21 7.76 -27.65
N ASP A 66 -24.24 7.29 -26.40
CA ASP A 66 -24.75 8.00 -25.22
C ASP A 66 -23.72 8.98 -24.61
N GLY A 67 -22.51 9.07 -25.18
CA GLY A 67 -21.41 9.90 -24.68
C GLY A 67 -20.57 9.28 -23.55
N THR A 68 -20.84 8.04 -23.14
CA THR A 68 -20.02 7.33 -22.15
C THR A 68 -18.76 6.73 -22.79
N VAL A 69 -17.66 6.64 -22.03
CA VAL A 69 -16.41 6.04 -22.54
C VAL A 69 -16.62 4.55 -22.81
N LEU A 70 -16.31 4.12 -24.03
CA LEU A 70 -16.31 2.71 -24.41
C LEU A 70 -15.26 1.98 -23.56
N LYS A 71 -15.64 0.87 -22.94
CA LYS A 71 -14.74 0.06 -22.12
C LYS A 71 -14.51 -1.29 -22.78
N LYS A 72 -13.24 -1.68 -22.91
CA LYS A 72 -12.86 -3.05 -23.22
C LYS A 72 -12.47 -3.80 -21.97
N LYS A 73 -12.60 -5.12 -21.98
CA LYS A 73 -12.16 -5.96 -20.86
C LYS A 73 -10.68 -6.27 -21.04
N ALA A 74 -9.85 -5.92 -20.05
CA ALA A 74 -8.44 -6.27 -20.00
C ALA A 74 -8.19 -7.39 -18.99
N ALA A 75 -7.27 -8.29 -19.34
CA ALA A 75 -6.78 -9.32 -18.44
C ALA A 75 -6.03 -8.70 -17.25
N LEU A 76 -6.16 -9.33 -16.07
CA LEU A 76 -5.39 -8.97 -14.89
C LEU A 76 -3.90 -9.25 -15.11
N VAL A 77 -3.05 -8.37 -14.60
CA VAL A 77 -1.59 -8.57 -14.66
C VAL A 77 -1.20 -9.75 -13.78
N GLY A 78 -0.37 -10.64 -14.32
CA GLY A 78 0.22 -11.74 -13.58
C GLY A 78 1.12 -11.29 -12.44
N ALA A 79 1.38 -12.20 -11.51
CA ALA A 79 2.35 -11.99 -10.44
C ALA A 79 3.71 -12.60 -10.82
N LYS A 80 4.68 -12.54 -9.90
CA LYS A 80 5.90 -13.35 -9.97
C LYS A 80 5.90 -14.37 -8.85
N LEU A 81 6.44 -15.55 -9.12
CA LEU A 81 6.77 -16.57 -8.13
C LEU A 81 8.04 -16.17 -7.36
N LEU A 82 8.38 -16.91 -6.30
CA LEU A 82 9.55 -16.64 -5.45
C LEU A 82 10.88 -16.72 -6.21
N ASP A 83 10.93 -17.58 -7.24
CA ASP A 83 12.06 -17.74 -8.16
C ASP A 83 12.15 -16.64 -9.24
N GLY A 84 11.22 -15.69 -9.23
CA GLY A 84 11.12 -14.62 -10.23
C GLY A 84 10.33 -15.00 -11.49
N THR A 85 9.90 -16.25 -11.64
CA THR A 85 9.16 -16.73 -12.81
C THR A 85 7.78 -16.06 -12.89
N PRO A 86 7.34 -15.58 -14.07
CA PRO A 86 6.01 -15.01 -14.22
C PRO A 86 4.90 -16.03 -13.91
N GLN A 87 4.04 -15.68 -12.95
CA GLN A 87 2.83 -16.42 -12.63
C GLN A 87 1.65 -15.87 -13.42
N SER A 88 1.26 -16.60 -14.47
CA SER A 88 0.03 -16.32 -15.22
C SER A 88 -1.19 -16.65 -14.38
N LEU A 89 -2.15 -15.71 -14.32
CA LEU A 89 -3.46 -15.90 -13.67
C LEU A 89 -4.45 -16.68 -14.55
N TYR A 90 -4.12 -16.82 -15.84
CA TYR A 90 -4.92 -17.51 -16.84
C TYR A 90 -4.18 -18.76 -17.32
N PHE A 91 -4.91 -19.78 -17.75
CA PHE A 91 -4.29 -20.95 -18.38
C PHE A 91 -3.60 -20.53 -19.69
N LYS A 92 -2.35 -20.99 -19.85
CA LYS A 92 -1.49 -20.65 -20.98
C LYS A 92 -1.97 -21.32 -22.28
N PRO A 93 -1.49 -20.85 -23.44
CA PRO A 93 -1.74 -21.51 -24.71
C PRO A 93 -1.41 -23.00 -24.72
N GLY A 94 -2.27 -23.81 -25.33
CA GLY A 94 -2.13 -25.28 -25.38
C GLY A 94 -2.76 -26.02 -24.20
N HIS A 95 -3.40 -25.32 -23.25
CA HIS A 95 -4.19 -25.95 -22.20
C HIS A 95 -5.65 -26.13 -22.65
N PRO A 96 -6.38 -27.21 -22.27
CA PRO A 96 -7.80 -27.39 -22.62
C PRO A 96 -8.73 -26.25 -22.16
N ARG A 97 -8.23 -25.42 -21.25
CA ARG A 97 -8.92 -24.24 -20.68
C ARG A 97 -8.18 -22.94 -20.98
N GLU A 98 -7.44 -22.88 -22.09
CA GLU A 98 -6.70 -21.70 -22.52
C GLU A 98 -7.50 -20.40 -22.36
N GLY A 99 -6.86 -19.36 -21.82
CA GLY A 99 -7.50 -18.05 -21.60
C GLY A 99 -8.50 -17.99 -20.44
N ILE A 100 -8.87 -19.13 -19.83
CA ILE A 100 -9.72 -19.16 -18.64
C ILE A 100 -8.92 -18.72 -17.41
N PHE A 101 -9.51 -17.91 -16.53
CA PHE A 101 -8.91 -17.55 -15.25
C PHE A 101 -8.85 -18.76 -14.33
N LYS A 102 -7.70 -18.97 -13.68
CA LYS A 102 -7.38 -20.17 -12.91
C LYS A 102 -8.15 -20.31 -11.58
N GLY A 103 -8.61 -19.20 -11.00
CA GLY A 103 -9.15 -19.19 -9.65
C GLY A 103 -8.06 -19.16 -8.57
N MET A 104 -8.40 -18.62 -7.40
CA MET A 104 -7.45 -18.45 -6.29
C MET A 104 -6.83 -19.76 -5.81
N VAL A 105 -7.61 -20.86 -5.78
CA VAL A 105 -7.11 -22.15 -5.29
C VAL A 105 -5.95 -22.65 -6.15
N GLN A 106 -6.11 -22.66 -7.47
CA GLN A 106 -5.08 -23.09 -8.40
C GLN A 106 -3.85 -22.17 -8.33
N ILE A 107 -4.05 -20.85 -8.27
CA ILE A 107 -2.96 -19.86 -8.19
C ILE A 107 -2.14 -20.04 -6.90
N LEU A 108 -2.78 -20.36 -5.77
CA LEU A 108 -2.11 -20.58 -4.49
C LEU A 108 -1.46 -21.96 -4.40
N MET A 109 -2.08 -23.00 -4.97
CA MET A 109 -1.47 -24.33 -5.10
C MET A 109 -0.18 -24.28 -5.93
N GLU A 110 -0.15 -23.49 -7.01
CA GLU A 110 1.08 -23.23 -7.79
C GLU A 110 2.20 -22.59 -6.97
N ARG A 111 1.88 -21.98 -5.83
CA ARG A 111 2.83 -21.41 -4.86
C ARG A 111 3.15 -22.37 -3.70
N GLY A 112 2.63 -23.60 -3.72
CA GLY A 112 2.80 -24.58 -2.65
C GLY A 112 1.90 -24.35 -1.43
N ILE A 113 0.82 -23.55 -1.57
CA ILE A 113 -0.12 -23.27 -0.48
C ILE A 113 -1.44 -23.98 -0.77
N ASP A 114 -1.72 -25.07 -0.05
CA ASP A 114 -3.01 -25.77 -0.18
C ASP A 114 -4.11 -25.04 0.60
N VAL A 115 -5.04 -24.47 -0.14
CA VAL A 115 -6.22 -23.75 0.37
C VAL A 115 -7.54 -24.37 -0.12
N SER A 116 -7.50 -25.58 -0.70
CA SER A 116 -8.69 -26.23 -1.27
C SER A 116 -9.84 -26.33 -0.28
N HIS A 117 -9.51 -26.61 0.97
CA HIS A 117 -10.41 -26.76 2.11
C HIS A 117 -10.94 -25.43 2.69
N LEU A 118 -10.35 -24.29 2.32
CA LEU A 118 -10.74 -22.97 2.84
C LEU A 118 -11.87 -22.33 2.01
N LYS A 119 -12.71 -21.51 2.65
CA LYS A 119 -13.71 -20.69 1.93
C LYS A 119 -13.02 -19.52 1.22
N ALA A 120 -13.67 -18.98 0.17
CA ALA A 120 -13.17 -17.82 -0.57
C ALA A 120 -13.08 -16.58 0.31
N GLU A 121 -14.07 -16.43 1.20
CA GLU A 121 -14.20 -15.35 2.16
C GLU A 121 -14.70 -15.90 3.50
N CYS A 122 -14.37 -15.19 4.58
CA CYS A 122 -14.87 -15.52 5.92
C CYS A 122 -16.34 -15.07 6.04
N PRO A 123 -17.24 -15.87 6.64
CA PRO A 123 -18.66 -15.51 6.77
C PRO A 123 -18.91 -14.21 7.54
N THR A 124 -17.99 -13.82 8.42
CA THR A 124 -18.08 -12.63 9.26
C THR A 124 -17.36 -11.41 8.66
N GLY A 125 -16.94 -11.48 7.39
CA GLY A 125 -16.06 -10.47 6.78
C GLY A 125 -14.60 -10.61 7.22
N PHE A 126 -13.78 -9.60 6.92
CA PHE A 126 -12.37 -9.58 7.30
C PHE A 126 -12.23 -9.69 8.83
N PRO A 127 -11.30 -10.52 9.34
CA PRO A 127 -11.04 -10.60 10.77
C PRO A 127 -10.69 -9.21 11.33
N LYS A 128 -10.97 -9.03 12.63
CA LYS A 128 -10.51 -7.84 13.37
C LYS A 128 -9.04 -7.58 13.04
N ARG A 129 -8.70 -6.30 12.91
CA ARG A 129 -7.34 -5.82 12.68
C ARG A 129 -6.35 -6.65 13.50
N GLN A 130 -5.45 -7.34 12.80
CA GLN A 130 -4.35 -8.04 13.43
C GLN A 130 -3.26 -7.01 13.72
N ASP A 131 -2.73 -7.02 14.94
CA ASP A 131 -1.67 -6.11 15.33
C ASP A 131 -0.44 -6.36 14.47
N SER A 132 0.16 -5.29 13.95
CA SER A 132 1.38 -5.40 13.16
C SER A 132 2.55 -5.92 14.01
N LEU A 133 3.57 -6.49 13.37
CA LEU A 133 4.80 -6.90 14.07
C LEU A 133 5.43 -5.75 14.87
N MET A 134 5.28 -4.51 14.37
CA MET A 134 5.74 -3.31 15.07
C MET A 134 4.92 -3.06 16.34
N GLU A 135 3.59 -3.09 16.25
CA GLU A 135 2.71 -2.95 17.41
C GLU A 135 3.04 -3.98 18.50
N GLN A 136 3.12 -5.25 18.11
CA GLN A 136 3.48 -6.33 19.02
C GLN A 136 4.85 -6.09 19.66
N HIS A 137 5.84 -5.62 18.89
CA HIS A 137 7.17 -5.31 19.42
C HIS A 137 7.14 -4.16 20.44
N CYS A 138 6.33 -3.13 20.20
CA CYS A 138 6.14 -2.01 21.12
C CYS A 138 5.46 -2.45 22.41
N GLU A 139 4.34 -3.17 22.30
CA GLU A 139 3.55 -3.61 23.45
C GLU A 139 4.32 -4.58 24.34
N ASN A 140 5.07 -5.53 23.74
CA ASN A 140 5.94 -6.44 24.48
C ASN A 140 7.03 -5.75 25.30
N ARG A 141 7.36 -4.50 24.96
CA ARG A 141 8.31 -3.66 25.69
C ARG A 141 7.63 -2.62 26.58
N GLY A 142 6.30 -2.69 26.75
CA GLY A 142 5.51 -1.80 27.61
C GLY A 142 5.15 -0.46 26.97
N PHE A 143 5.36 -0.28 25.65
CA PHE A 143 5.04 0.96 24.96
C PHE A 143 3.65 0.92 24.35
N LYS A 144 2.90 2.03 24.45
CA LYS A 144 1.61 2.19 23.78
C LYS A 144 1.82 2.67 22.35
N VAL A 145 1.08 2.10 21.41
CA VAL A 145 1.03 2.55 20.01
C VAL A 145 -0.34 3.17 19.72
N ILE A 146 -0.36 4.34 19.09
CA ILE A 146 -1.58 5.03 18.65
C ILE A 146 -1.48 5.27 17.14
N TYR A 147 -2.55 4.92 16.44
CA TYR A 147 -2.70 5.22 15.02
C TYR A 147 -3.53 6.48 14.86
N LEU A 148 -3.01 7.44 14.12
CA LEU A 148 -3.81 8.60 13.74
C LEU A 148 -4.91 8.18 12.74
N PRO A 149 -6.06 8.87 12.74
CA PRO A 149 -7.04 8.75 11.68
C PRO A 149 -6.40 8.97 10.29
N ARG A 150 -6.86 8.22 9.29
CA ARG A 150 -6.33 8.35 7.92
C ARG A 150 -6.59 9.75 7.37
N PHE A 151 -5.59 10.33 6.71
CA PHE A 151 -5.64 11.66 6.08
C PHE A 151 -5.79 12.85 7.06
N HIS A 152 -5.37 12.68 8.31
CA HIS A 152 -5.42 13.72 9.33
C HIS A 152 -4.02 14.14 9.79
N CYS A 153 -3.19 14.65 8.87
CA CYS A 153 -1.82 15.06 9.18
C CYS A 153 -1.76 16.25 10.16
N GLU A 154 -2.83 17.03 10.28
CA GLU A 154 -2.99 18.07 11.29
C GLU A 154 -2.95 17.54 12.73
N LEU A 155 -3.22 16.24 12.93
CA LEU A 155 -3.14 15.59 14.24
C LEU A 155 -1.75 15.05 14.57
N ASN A 156 -0.79 15.13 13.64
CA ASN A 156 0.57 14.63 13.84
C ASN A 156 1.50 15.79 14.26
N PRO A 157 1.92 15.88 15.55
CA PRO A 157 2.70 17.02 16.04
C PRO A 157 4.02 17.24 15.29
N ILE A 158 4.61 16.17 14.73
CA ILE A 158 5.86 16.25 13.97
C ILE A 158 5.71 17.13 12.72
N GLU A 159 4.50 17.27 12.16
CA GLU A 159 4.26 18.12 11.00
C GLU A 159 4.44 19.61 11.33
N GLN A 160 4.16 20.02 12.57
CA GLN A 160 4.45 21.38 13.03
C GLN A 160 5.96 21.60 13.17
N CYS A 161 6.68 20.63 13.74
CA CYS A 161 8.15 20.65 13.82
C CYS A 161 8.79 20.77 12.43
N TRP A 162 8.34 19.94 11.48
CA TRP A 162 8.79 20.02 10.09
C TRP A 162 8.41 21.33 9.43
N GLY A 163 7.20 21.84 9.66
CA GLY A 163 6.75 23.14 9.16
C GLY A 163 7.67 24.28 9.61
N TYR A 164 8.00 24.31 10.89
CA TYR A 164 8.91 25.30 11.47
C TYR A 164 10.33 25.16 10.91
N ALA A 165 10.90 23.96 10.94
CA ALA A 165 12.25 23.69 10.41
C ALA A 165 12.35 24.06 8.93
N LYS A 166 11.36 23.71 8.11
CA LYS A 166 11.32 24.08 6.69
C LYS A 166 11.27 25.60 6.50
N ARG A 167 10.58 26.35 7.36
CA ARG A 167 10.57 27.82 7.30
C ARG A 167 11.96 28.37 7.56
N VAL A 168 12.62 27.98 8.65
CA VAL A 168 13.97 28.43 8.99
C VAL A 168 14.98 28.04 7.92
N TYR A 169 14.90 26.79 7.42
CA TYR A 169 15.78 26.31 6.36
C TYR A 169 15.71 27.17 5.10
N ARG A 170 14.52 27.67 4.73
CA ARG A 170 14.34 28.55 3.56
C ARG A 170 15.00 29.91 3.70
N GLU A 171 15.36 30.32 4.91
CA GLU A 171 16.10 31.56 5.18
C GLU A 171 17.62 31.37 4.99
N TYR A 172 18.12 30.13 4.90
CA TYR A 172 19.53 29.86 4.65
C TYR A 172 19.94 30.09 3.19
N PRO A 173 21.24 30.38 2.94
CA PRO A 173 21.77 30.45 1.59
C PRO A 173 21.55 29.14 0.84
N ARG A 174 21.24 29.24 -0.46
CA ARG A 174 21.13 28.06 -1.34
C ARG A 174 22.48 27.34 -1.40
N SER A 175 22.50 26.07 -1.03
CA SER A 175 23.66 25.20 -1.30
C SER A 175 23.36 24.18 -2.39
N LYS A 176 24.42 23.70 -3.04
CA LYS A 176 24.43 22.63 -4.04
C LYS A 176 25.16 21.37 -3.54
N THR A 177 25.77 21.42 -2.36
CA THR A 177 26.56 20.29 -1.83
C THR A 177 25.78 19.57 -0.75
N TYR A 178 25.85 18.24 -0.74
CA TYR A 178 25.19 17.44 0.28
C TYR A 178 25.61 17.81 1.72
N PRO A 179 26.91 18.00 2.05
CA PRO A 179 27.32 18.35 3.41
C PRO A 179 26.70 19.65 3.93
N ASP A 180 26.62 20.68 3.09
CA ASP A 180 25.98 21.93 3.46
C ASP A 180 24.47 21.77 3.65
N LEU A 181 23.81 20.97 2.79
CA LEU A 181 22.38 20.70 2.90
C LEU A 181 22.09 19.98 4.22
N GLU A 182 22.87 18.96 4.57
CA GLU A 182 22.75 18.21 5.82
C GLU A 182 22.98 19.13 7.04
N GLN A 183 24.06 19.90 7.05
CA GLN A 183 24.36 20.83 8.14
C GLN A 183 23.28 21.90 8.31
N ASN A 184 22.70 22.38 7.21
CA ASN A 184 21.60 23.33 7.23
C ASN A 184 20.31 22.68 7.77
N VAL A 185 20.01 21.42 7.41
CA VAL A 185 18.85 20.70 7.97
C VAL A 185 19.00 20.53 9.48
N LEU A 186 20.18 20.10 9.94
CA LEU A 186 20.45 19.93 11.38
C LEU A 186 20.30 21.26 12.13
N ARG A 187 20.89 22.35 11.63
CA ARG A 187 20.74 23.69 12.22
C ARG A 187 19.29 24.17 12.26
N ALA A 188 18.51 23.90 11.22
CA ALA A 188 17.08 24.24 11.21
C ALA A 188 16.28 23.43 12.23
N LEU A 189 16.59 22.14 12.41
CA LEU A 189 15.94 21.27 13.40
C LEU A 189 16.29 21.69 14.84
N GLU A 190 17.54 22.06 15.11
CA GLU A 190 18.00 22.57 16.41
C GLU A 190 17.36 23.92 16.78
N SER A 191 16.89 24.69 15.79
CA SER A 191 16.26 25.99 16.01
C SER A 191 14.80 25.94 16.48
N ILE A 192 14.19 24.75 16.52
CA ILE A 192 12.78 24.59 16.89
C ILE A 192 12.60 24.87 18.39
N PRO A 193 11.83 25.89 18.80
CA PRO A 193 11.57 26.16 20.21
C PRO A 193 10.77 25.03 20.85
N LEU A 194 11.10 24.67 22.10
CA LEU A 194 10.40 23.61 22.83
C LEU A 194 8.90 23.94 23.02
N GLU A 195 8.53 25.21 23.05
CA GLU A 195 7.13 25.63 23.17
C GLU A 195 6.30 25.24 21.94
N ILE A 196 6.91 25.10 20.76
CA ILE A 196 6.22 24.61 19.56
C ILE A 196 5.95 23.10 19.66
N ILE A 197 6.82 22.37 20.35
CA ILE A 197 6.72 20.91 20.50
C ILE A 197 5.71 20.51 21.58
N ARG A 198 5.53 21.37 22.60
CA ARG A 198 4.73 21.08 23.82
C ARG A 198 3.35 21.75 23.87
N LYS A 199 2.87 22.31 22.76
CA LYS A 199 1.50 22.87 22.65
C LYS A 199 0.45 21.77 22.62
#